data_AF-A0A3N5L9D2-F1
#
_entry.id   AF-A0A3N5L9D2-F1
#
_cell.length_a   1.000
_cell.length_b   1.000
_cell.length_c   1.000
_cell.angle_alpha   90.00
_cell.angle_beta   90.00
_cell.angle_gamma   90.00
#
_symmetry.space_group_name_H-M   'P 1'
#
loop_
_entity.id
_entity.type
_entity.pdbx_description
1 polymer ?
#
loop_
_entity_poly.entity_id
_entity_poly.type
_entity_poly.pdbx_seq_one_letter_code
_entity_poly.pdbx_strand_id
1 'polypeptide(L)'
;MKIVSNQKKINRNYKIGLYTSLASLAFLVGAVILTFYGLTRPEVTSYSFIAMIVGLILSQVGVYFANRWGKSPRVDERLSQGLKGLDERYTLYHYSTPVPHLLVGPAGIWVINPQYQSGVVTYEKNRFRQKGVGFFSKVVGQEGLGRPDLEANAYQEDFQKFLQKSLPENSQPTVRSMIVFTSPKATIQAQDAPIPTMHVEKMKDFVRRKHKEEPANL
;
A
#
# COMPACT_ATOMS: atom_id res chain seq x y z
N MET A 1 7.73 20.26 7.60
CA MET A 1 7.65 19.39 6.40
C MET A 1 6.42 19.74 5.58
N LYS A 2 6.56 19.83 4.25
CA LYS A 2 5.46 20.02 3.29
C LYS A 2 4.86 18.66 2.91
N ILE A 3 3.54 18.58 2.77
CA ILE A 3 2.84 17.36 2.31
C ILE A 3 2.09 17.69 1.02
N VAL A 4 2.30 16.88 -0.02
CA VAL A 4 1.68 17.04 -1.35
C VAL A 4 0.91 15.77 -1.69
N SER A 5 -0.40 15.81 -1.50
CA SER A 5 -1.30 14.65 -1.70
C SER A 5 -2.23 14.87 -2.89
N ASN A 6 -2.35 13.87 -3.76
CA ASN A 6 -3.32 13.89 -4.85
C ASN A 6 -4.71 13.51 -4.33
N GLN A 7 -5.41 14.51 -3.76
CA GLN A 7 -6.72 14.32 -3.16
C GLN A 7 -7.76 13.80 -4.18
N LYS A 8 -7.62 14.18 -5.47
CA LYS A 8 -8.50 13.69 -6.55
C LYS A 8 -8.36 12.18 -6.73
N LYS A 9 -7.12 11.66 -6.78
CA LYS A 9 -6.86 10.21 -6.91
C LYS A 9 -7.34 9.46 -5.67
N ILE A 10 -7.08 10.00 -4.48
CA ILE A 10 -7.56 9.43 -3.21
C ILE A 10 -9.09 9.33 -3.19
N ASN A 11 -9.80 10.43 -3.47
CA ASN A 11 -11.26 10.47 -3.45
C ASN A 11 -11.88 9.58 -4.54
N ARG A 12 -11.30 9.55 -5.74
CA ARG A 12 -11.74 8.66 -6.82
C ARG A 12 -11.64 7.20 -6.39
N ASN A 13 -10.49 6.80 -5.86
CA ASN A 13 -10.24 5.42 -5.43
C ASN A 13 -11.13 5.00 -4.25
N TYR A 14 -11.39 5.93 -3.32
CA TYR A 14 -12.37 5.73 -2.26
C TYR A 14 -13.76 5.44 -2.84
N LYS A 15 -14.23 6.26 -3.80
CA LYS A 15 -15.53 6.07 -4.47
C LYS A 15 -15.60 4.74 -5.23
N ILE A 16 -14.51 4.34 -5.90
CA ILE A 16 -14.44 3.04 -6.57
C ILE A 16 -14.66 1.92 -5.55
N GLY A 17 -13.96 1.93 -4.42
CA GLY A 17 -14.15 0.95 -3.35
C GLY A 17 -15.58 0.92 -2.81
N LEU A 18 -16.17 2.10 -2.55
CA LEU A 18 -17.54 2.20 -2.07
C LEU A 18 -18.56 1.65 -3.07
N TYR A 19 -18.54 2.11 -4.32
CA TYR A 19 -19.52 1.70 -5.32
C TYR A 19 -19.35 0.25 -5.76
N THR A 20 -18.12 -0.26 -5.89
CA THR A 20 -17.90 -1.69 -6.22
C THR A 20 -18.33 -2.60 -5.08
N SER A 21 -18.14 -2.20 -3.82
CA SER A 21 -18.64 -2.95 -2.67
C SER A 21 -20.18 -2.96 -2.61
N LEU A 22 -20.83 -1.82 -2.88
CA LEU A 22 -22.30 -1.73 -2.95
C LEU A 22 -22.86 -2.54 -4.13
N ALA A 23 -22.24 -2.45 -5.30
CA ALA A 23 -22.64 -3.22 -6.48
C ALA A 23 -22.46 -4.72 -6.24
N SER A 24 -21.33 -5.14 -5.66
CA SER A 24 -21.09 -6.52 -5.22
C SER A 24 -22.24 -7.02 -4.34
N LEU A 25 -22.62 -6.24 -3.33
CA LEU A 25 -23.72 -6.62 -2.43
C LEU A 25 -25.04 -6.79 -3.19
N ALA A 26 -25.37 -5.86 -4.09
CA ALA A 26 -26.58 -5.94 -4.90
C ALA A 26 -26.59 -7.19 -5.80
N PHE A 27 -25.47 -7.52 -6.45
CA PHE A 27 -25.33 -8.73 -7.27
C PHE A 27 -25.44 -10.01 -6.45
N LEU A 28 -24.81 -10.07 -5.27
CA LEU A 28 -24.88 -11.24 -4.40
C LEU A 28 -26.28 -11.46 -3.83
N VAL A 29 -26.96 -10.39 -3.39
CA VAL A 29 -28.36 -10.47 -2.95
C VAL A 29 -29.27 -10.87 -4.11
N GLY A 30 -29.07 -10.28 -5.30
CA GLY A 30 -29.79 -10.66 -6.51
C GLY A 30 -29.59 -12.13 -6.89
N ALA A 31 -28.36 -12.65 -6.78
CA ALA A 31 -28.06 -14.06 -7.02
C ALA A 31 -28.81 -14.99 -6.06
N VAL A 32 -28.89 -14.64 -4.78
CA VAL A 32 -29.67 -15.40 -3.79
C VAL A 32 -31.15 -15.41 -4.16
N ILE A 33 -31.72 -14.24 -4.48
CA ILE A 33 -33.13 -14.12 -4.89
C ILE A 33 -33.42 -14.95 -6.16
N LEU A 34 -32.58 -14.85 -7.18
CA LEU A 34 -32.71 -15.61 -8.42
C LEU A 34 -32.60 -17.12 -8.19
N THR A 35 -31.78 -17.55 -7.23
CA THR A 35 -31.66 -18.97 -6.86
C THR A 35 -32.98 -19.51 -6.28
N PHE A 36 -33.67 -18.74 -5.44
CA PHE A 36 -34.99 -19.12 -4.94
C PHE A 36 -36.03 -19.22 -6.05
N TYR A 37 -36.04 -18.29 -7.02
CA TYR A 37 -36.93 -18.40 -8.19
C TYR A 37 -36.56 -19.59 -9.10
N GLY A 38 -35.27 -19.92 -9.20
CA GLY A 38 -34.74 -21.05 -9.96
C GLY A 38 -35.29 -22.41 -9.52
N LEU A 39 -35.72 -22.53 -8.26
CA LEU A 39 -36.39 -23.74 -7.75
C LEU A 39 -37.71 -24.03 -8.50
N THR A 40 -38.39 -22.99 -8.99
CA THR A 40 -39.65 -23.12 -9.75
C THR A 40 -39.44 -22.96 -11.26
N ARG A 41 -38.39 -22.26 -11.69
CA ARG A 41 -38.07 -21.99 -13.11
C ARG A 41 -36.60 -22.32 -13.38
N PRO A 42 -36.27 -23.54 -13.82
CA PRO A 42 -34.88 -23.97 -14.00
C PRO A 42 -34.05 -23.06 -14.92
N GLU A 43 -34.68 -22.38 -15.87
CA GLU A 43 -34.04 -21.45 -16.81
C GLU A 43 -33.34 -20.28 -16.10
N VAL A 44 -33.86 -19.81 -14.95
CA VAL A 44 -33.28 -18.64 -14.26
C VAL A 44 -32.07 -18.97 -13.39
N THR A 45 -31.82 -20.25 -13.13
CA THR A 45 -30.69 -20.74 -12.32
C THR A 45 -29.34 -20.37 -12.94
N SER A 46 -29.24 -20.35 -14.27
CA SER A 46 -28.01 -19.94 -14.96
C SER A 46 -27.65 -18.47 -14.68
N TYR A 47 -28.65 -17.58 -14.64
CA TYR A 47 -28.44 -16.16 -14.33
C TYR A 47 -28.03 -15.93 -12.88
N SER A 48 -28.48 -16.76 -11.93
CA SER A 48 -28.05 -16.63 -10.53
C SER A 48 -26.56 -16.93 -10.37
N PHE A 49 -26.03 -17.94 -11.07
CA PHE A 49 -24.60 -18.24 -11.06
C PHE A 49 -23.77 -17.12 -11.68
N ILE A 50 -24.22 -16.54 -12.80
CA ILE A 50 -23.55 -15.39 -13.42
C ILE A 50 -23.53 -14.20 -12.44
N ALA A 51 -24.67 -13.87 -11.84
CA ALA A 51 -24.77 -12.79 -10.85
C ALA A 51 -23.85 -13.02 -9.65
N MET A 52 -23.75 -14.27 -9.17
CA MET A 52 -22.85 -14.64 -8.07
C MET A 52 -21.38 -14.42 -8.45
N ILE A 53 -20.93 -14.90 -9.61
CA ILE A 53 -19.55 -14.73 -10.06
C ILE A 53 -19.20 -13.26 -10.21
N VAL A 54 -20.07 -12.46 -10.84
CA VAL A 54 -19.89 -11.01 -10.99
C VAL A 54 -19.83 -10.33 -9.62
N GLY A 55 -20.73 -10.71 -8.71
CA GLY A 55 -20.72 -10.22 -7.33
C GLY A 55 -19.40 -10.52 -6.61
N LEU A 56 -18.89 -11.75 -6.70
CA LEU A 56 -17.62 -12.13 -6.09
C LEU A 56 -16.43 -11.35 -6.67
N ILE A 57 -16.36 -11.14 -7.99
CA ILE A 57 -15.30 -10.33 -8.61
C ILE A 57 -15.36 -8.88 -8.13
N LEU A 58 -16.55 -8.27 -8.12
CA LEU A 58 -16.75 -6.91 -7.62
C LEU A 58 -16.40 -6.79 -6.14
N SER A 59 -16.66 -7.83 -5.33
CA SER A 59 -16.26 -7.90 -3.92
C SER A 59 -14.75 -7.80 -3.77
N GLN A 60 -13.99 -8.56 -4.57
CA GLN A 60 -12.52 -8.53 -4.51
C GLN A 60 -11.97 -7.12 -4.86
N VAL A 61 -12.53 -6.47 -5.87
CA VAL A 61 -12.18 -5.09 -6.24
C VAL A 61 -12.55 -4.11 -5.11
N GLY A 62 -13.75 -4.25 -4.55
CA GLY A 62 -14.23 -3.42 -3.45
C GLY A 62 -13.34 -3.51 -2.22
N VAL A 63 -12.98 -4.73 -1.81
CA VAL A 63 -12.08 -5.00 -0.68
C VAL A 63 -10.70 -4.38 -0.92
N TYR A 64 -10.11 -4.54 -2.11
CA TYR A 64 -8.81 -3.96 -2.44
C TYR A 64 -8.81 -2.43 -2.26
N PHE A 65 -9.80 -1.74 -2.84
CA PHE A 65 -9.89 -0.28 -2.75
C PHE A 65 -10.30 0.18 -1.34
N ALA A 66 -11.18 -0.54 -0.65
CA ALA A 66 -11.62 -0.22 0.71
C ALA A 66 -10.47 -0.36 1.74
N ASN A 67 -9.65 -1.41 1.61
CA ASN A 67 -8.50 -1.61 2.51
C ASN A 67 -7.45 -0.50 2.37
N ARG A 68 -7.25 0.00 1.14
CA ARG A 68 -6.20 0.98 0.84
C ARG A 68 -6.66 2.45 0.96
N TRP A 69 -7.93 2.76 0.66
CA TRP A 69 -8.47 4.14 0.68
C TRP A 69 -9.74 4.33 1.52
N GLY A 70 -10.34 3.26 2.04
CA GLY A 70 -11.68 3.29 2.65
C GLY A 70 -11.75 3.74 4.12
N LYS A 71 -10.77 3.36 4.96
CA LYS A 71 -10.79 3.64 6.41
C LYS A 71 -9.61 4.49 6.86
N SER A 72 -9.90 5.53 7.64
CA SER A 72 -8.90 6.31 8.36
C SER A 72 -8.53 5.64 9.71
N PRO A 73 -7.26 5.68 10.15
CA PRO A 73 -6.11 6.27 9.48
C PRO A 73 -5.68 5.46 8.24
N ARG A 74 -5.64 6.12 7.09
CA ARG A 74 -5.20 5.53 5.81
C ARG A 74 -3.67 5.39 5.78
N VAL A 75 -3.15 4.68 4.79
CA VAL A 75 -1.70 4.46 4.65
C VAL A 75 -0.94 5.78 4.55
N ASP A 76 -1.41 6.72 3.72
CA ASP A 76 -0.84 8.06 3.58
C ASP A 76 -0.90 8.88 4.88
N GLU A 77 -2.01 8.77 5.61
CA GLU A 77 -2.17 9.44 6.91
C GLU A 77 -1.21 8.89 7.97
N ARG A 78 -1.02 7.57 8.02
CA ARG A 78 -0.05 6.93 8.95
C ARG A 78 1.38 7.32 8.61
N LEU A 79 1.74 7.37 7.33
CA LEU A 79 3.08 7.81 6.91
C LEU A 79 3.31 9.29 7.27
N SER A 80 2.32 10.15 6.99
CA SER A 80 2.36 11.57 7.36
C SER A 80 2.52 11.76 8.87
N GLN A 81 1.80 10.97 9.68
CA GLN A 81 1.94 10.96 11.14
C GLN A 81 3.32 10.47 11.58
N GLY A 82 3.84 9.39 10.98
CA GLY A 82 5.15 8.83 11.29
C GLY A 82 6.32 9.77 11.01
N LEU A 83 6.20 10.64 9.99
CA LEU A 83 7.18 11.68 9.66
C LEU A 83 6.91 13.03 10.34
N LYS A 84 5.84 13.17 11.15
CA LYS A 84 5.51 14.43 11.81
C LYS A 84 6.67 14.91 12.71
N GLY A 85 7.06 16.17 12.54
CA GLY A 85 8.18 16.78 13.25
C GLY A 85 9.52 16.73 12.49
N LEU A 86 9.53 16.32 11.22
CA LEU A 86 10.59 16.67 10.29
C LEU A 86 10.54 18.16 9.92
N ASP A 87 11.71 18.74 9.65
CA ASP A 87 11.85 20.15 9.29
C ASP A 87 11.17 20.50 7.95
N GLU A 88 11.14 21.78 7.60
CA GLU A 88 10.43 22.28 6.41
C GLU A 88 11.12 21.95 5.08
N ARG A 89 12.39 21.51 5.11
CA ARG A 89 13.13 21.12 3.90
C ARG A 89 12.69 19.77 3.35
N TYR A 90 11.91 19.01 4.12
CA TYR A 90 11.30 17.77 3.66
C TYR A 90 9.97 18.03 2.97
N THR A 91 9.76 17.36 1.84
CA THR A 91 8.48 17.25 1.14
C THR A 91 8.08 15.79 1.02
N LEU A 92 6.89 15.47 1.52
CA LEU A 92 6.28 14.14 1.43
C LEU A 92 5.18 14.16 0.36
N TYR A 93 5.35 13.37 -0.70
CA TYR A 93 4.37 13.21 -1.77
C TYR A 93 3.54 11.94 -1.55
N HIS A 94 2.23 12.06 -1.74
CA HIS A 94 1.28 10.95 -1.73
C HIS A 94 0.47 10.96 -3.02
N TYR A 95 0.61 9.89 -3.80
CA TYR A 95 -0.12 9.64 -5.05
C TYR A 95 0.01 10.75 -6.11
N SER A 96 1.00 11.63 -5.97
CA SER A 96 1.23 12.80 -6.83
C SER A 96 2.43 12.63 -7.77
N THR A 97 3.19 11.55 -7.61
CA THR A 97 4.36 11.20 -8.42
C THR A 97 4.11 9.83 -9.09
N PRO A 98 5.02 9.33 -9.96
CA PRO A 98 4.90 7.99 -10.54
C PRO A 98 4.83 6.88 -9.50
N VAL A 99 5.37 7.09 -8.31
CA VAL A 99 5.31 6.15 -7.18
C VAL A 99 4.24 6.57 -6.15
N PRO A 100 3.69 5.64 -5.35
CA PRO A 100 2.62 5.96 -4.40
C PRO A 100 3.04 6.92 -3.29
N HIS A 101 4.23 6.76 -2.72
CA HIS A 101 4.72 7.58 -1.62
C HIS A 101 6.21 7.89 -1.81
N LEU A 102 6.56 9.16 -1.73
CA LEU A 102 7.92 9.65 -1.95
C LEU A 102 8.27 10.70 -0.91
N LEU A 103 9.41 10.57 -0.24
CA LEU A 103 9.98 11.59 0.63
C LEU A 103 11.20 12.19 -0.05
N VAL A 104 11.22 13.52 -0.18
CA VAL A 104 12.34 14.28 -0.73
C VAL A 104 12.81 15.26 0.33
N GLY A 105 14.11 15.39 0.53
CA GLY A 105 14.68 16.39 1.42
C GLY A 105 16.17 16.16 1.68
N PRO A 106 16.72 16.76 2.75
CA PRO A 106 18.14 16.67 3.08
C PRO A 106 18.70 15.25 3.28
N ALA A 107 17.86 14.26 3.57
CA ALA A 107 18.26 12.85 3.66
C ALA A 107 18.29 12.14 2.29
N GLY A 108 18.04 12.84 1.19
CA GLY A 108 17.94 12.27 -0.16
C GLY A 108 16.50 12.02 -0.62
N ILE A 109 16.39 11.25 -1.70
CA ILE A 109 15.11 10.83 -2.29
C ILE A 109 14.81 9.41 -1.86
N TRP A 110 13.70 9.24 -1.14
CA TRP A 110 13.26 7.96 -0.61
C TRP A 110 11.86 7.59 -1.12
N VAL A 111 11.79 6.49 -1.85
CA VAL A 111 10.54 5.80 -2.16
C VAL A 111 10.12 5.00 -0.93
N ILE A 112 8.89 5.24 -0.46
CA ILE A 112 8.35 4.56 0.71
C ILE A 112 7.41 3.45 0.22
N ASN A 113 7.74 2.19 0.51
CA ASN A 113 6.86 1.05 0.28
C ASN A 113 6.13 0.68 1.59
N PRO A 114 4.89 1.14 1.82
CA PRO A 114 4.16 0.84 3.04
C PRO A 114 3.53 -0.56 3.00
N GLN A 115 3.60 -1.24 4.13
CA GLN A 115 3.01 -2.55 4.37
C GLN A 115 2.08 -2.46 5.60
N TYR A 116 0.91 -3.10 5.58
CA TYR A 116 -0.05 -3.05 6.70
C TYR A 116 -0.10 -4.35 7.51
N GLN A 117 0.73 -5.33 7.16
CA GLN A 117 0.73 -6.64 7.80
C GLN A 117 1.12 -6.52 9.28
N SER A 118 0.37 -7.21 10.13
CA SER A 118 0.59 -7.28 11.58
C SER A 118 1.44 -8.50 11.96
N GLY A 119 1.81 -8.64 13.23
CA GLY A 119 2.60 -9.77 13.72
C GLY A 119 4.10 -9.55 13.55
N VAL A 120 4.87 -10.63 13.69
CA VAL A 120 6.33 -10.58 13.63
C VAL A 120 6.78 -10.75 12.19
N VAL A 121 7.45 -9.74 11.65
CA VAL A 121 8.01 -9.76 10.31
C VAL A 121 9.50 -10.07 10.41
N THR A 122 9.93 -11.17 9.79
CA THR A 122 11.33 -11.56 9.69
C THR A 122 11.81 -11.55 8.24
N TYR A 123 13.12 -11.42 8.04
CA TYR A 123 13.76 -11.64 6.74
C TYR A 123 14.68 -12.85 6.86
N GLU A 124 14.30 -13.96 6.22
CA GLU A 124 15.03 -15.24 6.31
C GLU A 124 15.10 -15.87 4.91
N LYS A 125 16.27 -16.39 4.51
CA LYS A 125 16.48 -17.05 3.21
C LYS A 125 16.03 -16.18 2.02
N ASN A 126 16.47 -14.91 2.01
CA ASN A 126 16.12 -13.92 0.98
C ASN A 126 14.61 -13.69 0.80
N ARG A 127 13.83 -13.84 1.88
CA ARG A 127 12.39 -13.65 1.82
C ARG A 127 11.81 -13.11 3.11
N PHE A 128 10.92 -12.15 2.97
CA PHE A 128 10.09 -11.68 4.07
C PHE A 128 9.08 -12.75 4.50
N ARG A 129 8.99 -12.98 5.81
CA ARG A 129 8.06 -13.92 6.43
C ARG A 129 7.27 -13.22 7.53
N GLN A 130 6.03 -13.69 7.73
CA GLN A 130 5.13 -13.19 8.75
C GLN A 130 4.76 -14.33 9.72
N LYS A 131 5.12 -14.15 10.99
CA LYS A 131 4.82 -15.07 12.10
C LYS A 131 3.83 -14.41 13.08
N GLY A 132 3.16 -15.22 13.90
CA GLY A 132 2.24 -14.71 14.94
C GLY A 132 0.89 -14.22 14.44
N VAL A 133 0.47 -14.63 13.24
CA VAL A 133 -0.88 -14.38 12.70
C VAL A 133 -1.59 -15.73 12.57
N GLY A 134 -2.73 -15.87 13.24
CA GLY A 134 -3.52 -17.10 13.25
C GLY A 134 -3.95 -17.55 11.86
N PHE A 135 -4.10 -18.86 11.66
CA PHE A 135 -4.42 -19.46 10.36
C PHE A 135 -5.66 -18.85 9.70
N PHE A 136 -6.75 -18.65 10.47
CA PHE A 136 -7.98 -18.02 9.98
C PHE A 136 -7.80 -16.56 9.54
N SER A 137 -6.93 -15.80 10.22
CA SER A 137 -6.66 -14.39 9.88
C SER A 137 -5.81 -14.25 8.60
N LYS A 138 -5.14 -15.32 8.15
CA LYS A 138 -4.40 -15.35 6.88
C LYS A 138 -5.30 -15.67 5.68
N VAL A 139 -6.44 -16.32 5.91
CA VAL A 139 -7.36 -16.78 4.85
C VAL A 139 -8.49 -15.77 4.64
N VAL A 140 -8.93 -15.07 5.70
CA VAL A 140 -10.04 -14.12 5.62
C VAL A 140 -9.52 -12.68 5.63
N GLY A 141 -9.49 -12.06 4.45
CA GLY A 141 -9.46 -10.60 4.30
C GLY A 141 -8.13 -9.87 4.53
N GLN A 142 -7.05 -10.55 4.93
CA GLN A 142 -5.70 -9.95 4.93
C GLN A 142 -4.95 -10.30 3.65
N GLU A 143 -4.57 -9.28 2.89
CA GLU A 143 -3.55 -9.43 1.85
C GLU A 143 -2.27 -9.97 2.49
N GLY A 144 -1.82 -11.15 2.05
CA GLY A 144 -0.58 -11.74 2.51
C GLY A 144 0.60 -10.79 2.29
N LEU A 145 1.69 -11.00 3.04
CA LEU A 145 2.88 -10.13 2.98
C LEU A 145 3.51 -10.02 1.57
N GLY A 146 3.30 -11.00 0.70
CA GLY A 146 3.79 -10.96 -0.68
C GLY A 146 5.32 -10.90 -0.79
N ARG A 147 5.82 -9.97 -1.61
CA ARG A 147 7.25 -9.68 -1.84
C ARG A 147 7.52 -8.17 -1.72
N PRO A 148 7.60 -7.63 -0.48
CA PRO A 148 7.80 -6.20 -0.24
C PRO A 148 9.09 -5.66 -0.85
N ASP A 149 10.10 -6.53 -0.97
CA ASP A 149 11.38 -6.27 -1.63
C ASP A 149 11.23 -6.00 -3.12
N LEU A 150 10.50 -6.87 -3.83
CA LEU A 150 10.29 -6.70 -5.27
C LEU A 150 9.48 -5.44 -5.58
N GLU A 151 8.44 -5.18 -4.78
CA GLU A 151 7.62 -3.98 -4.92
C GLU A 151 8.43 -2.69 -4.63
N ALA A 152 9.25 -2.68 -3.57
CA ALA A 152 10.10 -1.54 -3.24
C ALA A 152 11.13 -1.25 -4.35
N ASN A 153 11.76 -2.29 -4.90
CA ASN A 153 12.68 -2.17 -6.02
C ASN A 153 11.98 -1.67 -7.29
N ALA A 154 10.80 -2.20 -7.60
CA ALA A 154 10.02 -1.75 -8.77
C ALA A 154 9.70 -0.26 -8.68
N TYR A 155 9.23 0.22 -7.52
CA TYR A 155 8.96 1.65 -7.35
C TYR A 155 10.24 2.50 -7.41
N GLN A 156 11.36 2.02 -6.86
CA GLN A 156 12.65 2.70 -6.97
C GLN A 156 13.06 2.84 -8.45
N GLU A 157 12.98 1.76 -9.23
CA GLU A 157 13.29 1.78 -10.65
C GLU A 157 12.37 2.69 -11.45
N ASP A 158 11.06 2.65 -11.18
CA ASP A 158 10.08 3.49 -11.87
C ASP A 158 10.37 4.98 -11.64
N PHE A 159 10.74 5.35 -10.42
CA PHE A 159 11.10 6.73 -10.11
C PHE A 159 12.47 7.12 -10.69
N GLN A 160 13.46 6.22 -10.68
CA GLN A 160 14.75 6.46 -11.33
C GLN A 160 14.57 6.68 -12.84
N LYS A 161 13.75 5.87 -13.52
CA LYS A 161 13.41 6.04 -14.94
C LYS A 161 12.69 7.35 -15.21
N PHE A 162 11.82 7.79 -14.29
CA PHE A 162 11.17 9.09 -14.38
C PHE A 162 12.19 10.24 -14.31
N LEU A 163 13.17 10.16 -13.41
CA LEU A 163 14.25 11.15 -13.32
C LEU A 163 15.14 11.13 -14.56
N GLN A 164 15.50 9.96 -15.09
CA GLN A 164 16.28 9.83 -16.32
C GLN A 164 15.65 10.52 -17.53
N LYS A 165 14.31 10.51 -17.61
CA LYS A 165 13.57 11.18 -18.67
C LYS A 165 13.45 12.70 -18.45
N SER A 166 13.59 13.15 -17.21
CA SER A 166 13.28 14.53 -16.81
C SER A 166 14.53 15.37 -16.54
N LEU A 167 15.68 14.73 -16.29
CA LEU A 167 16.93 15.37 -15.89
C LEU A 167 18.12 14.87 -16.76
N PRO A 168 19.11 15.75 -17.04
CA PRO A 168 20.38 15.35 -17.64
C PRO A 168 21.09 14.26 -16.82
N GLU A 169 21.82 13.36 -17.50
CA GLU A 169 22.52 12.22 -16.85
C GLU A 169 23.45 12.65 -15.70
N ASN A 170 24.15 13.77 -15.87
CA ASN A 170 25.14 14.25 -14.90
C ASN A 170 24.52 14.88 -13.63
N SER A 171 23.20 15.00 -13.55
CA SER A 171 22.48 15.62 -12.43
C SER A 171 21.42 14.71 -11.81
N GLN A 172 21.48 13.40 -12.07
CA GLN A 172 20.49 12.47 -11.55
C GLN A 172 20.77 12.12 -10.08
N PRO A 173 19.88 12.48 -9.14
CA PRO A 173 20.05 12.10 -7.75
C PRO A 173 19.79 10.60 -7.56
N THR A 174 20.48 9.99 -6.61
CA THR A 174 20.27 8.59 -6.25
C THR A 174 18.93 8.40 -5.55
N VAL A 175 18.07 7.56 -6.12
CA VAL A 175 16.80 7.16 -5.51
C VAL A 175 17.03 5.93 -4.63
N ARG A 176 16.56 6.00 -3.38
CA ARG A 176 16.59 4.89 -2.42
C ARG A 176 15.18 4.43 -2.09
N SER A 177 15.03 3.22 -1.58
CA SER A 177 13.75 2.69 -1.11
C SER A 177 13.80 2.31 0.37
N MET A 178 12.65 2.33 1.02
CA MET A 178 12.46 1.78 2.37
C MET A 178 11.13 1.04 2.46
N ILE A 179 11.09 -0.01 3.28
CA ILE A 179 9.87 -0.77 3.56
C ILE A 179 9.37 -0.38 4.95
N VAL A 180 8.13 0.10 5.02
CA VAL A 180 7.57 0.67 6.24
C VAL A 180 6.30 -0.06 6.65
N PHE A 181 6.35 -0.76 7.78
CA PHE A 181 5.17 -1.39 8.36
C PHE A 181 4.37 -0.39 9.18
N THR A 182 3.07 -0.31 8.89
CA THR A 182 2.18 0.71 9.45
C THR A 182 1.12 0.16 10.41
N SER A 183 1.03 -1.16 10.59
CA SER A 183 0.15 -1.73 11.60
C SER A 183 0.75 -1.56 12.99
N PRO A 184 0.00 -1.04 13.98
CA PRO A 184 0.46 -0.95 15.37
C PRO A 184 0.84 -2.29 16.00
N LYS A 185 0.37 -3.41 15.42
CA LYS A 185 0.64 -4.76 15.88
C LYS A 185 1.83 -5.41 15.15
N ALA A 186 2.60 -4.64 14.37
CA ALA A 186 3.74 -5.16 13.62
C ALA A 186 5.04 -5.03 14.42
N THR A 187 5.77 -6.14 14.54
CA THR A 187 7.09 -6.19 15.15
C THR A 187 8.11 -6.57 14.08
N ILE A 188 9.08 -5.70 13.83
CA ILE A 188 10.04 -5.87 12.73
C ILE A 188 11.37 -6.42 13.22
N GLN A 189 11.72 -7.61 12.74
CA GLN A 189 12.96 -8.35 12.99
C GLN A 189 13.62 -8.68 11.65
N ALA A 190 13.94 -7.64 10.88
CA ALA A 190 14.45 -7.74 9.51
C ALA A 190 15.69 -6.86 9.32
N GLN A 191 16.62 -6.89 10.28
CA GLN A 191 17.85 -6.11 10.26
C GLN A 191 18.76 -6.49 9.07
N ASP A 192 18.75 -7.77 8.68
CA ASP A 192 19.55 -8.29 7.57
C ASP A 192 18.88 -8.10 6.19
N ALA A 193 17.73 -7.41 6.15
CA ALA A 193 17.07 -7.12 4.88
C ALA A 193 17.91 -6.11 4.06
N PRO A 194 18.08 -6.32 2.74
CA PRO A 194 18.86 -5.42 1.89
C PRO A 194 18.25 -4.02 1.77
N ILE A 195 16.92 -3.93 1.90
CA ILE A 195 16.19 -2.67 1.90
C ILE A 195 15.86 -2.31 3.35
N PRO A 196 16.17 -1.09 3.82
CA PRO A 196 15.84 -0.63 5.16
C PRO A 196 14.37 -0.89 5.48
N THR A 197 14.14 -1.77 6.45
CA THR A 197 12.80 -2.24 6.83
C THR A 197 12.52 -1.88 8.28
N MET A 198 11.42 -1.18 8.54
CA MET A 198 11.12 -0.67 9.89
C MET A 198 9.62 -0.51 10.16
N HIS A 199 9.28 -0.34 11.43
CA HIS A 199 7.96 0.13 11.82
C HIS A 199 7.85 1.65 11.59
N VAL A 200 6.65 2.15 11.28
CA VAL A 200 6.38 3.56 10.97
C VAL A 200 6.85 4.53 12.06
N GLU A 201 6.85 4.10 13.32
CA GLU A 201 7.33 4.89 14.46
C GLU A 201 8.84 5.17 14.41
N LYS A 202 9.63 4.26 13.82
CA LYS A 202 11.09 4.41 13.69
C LYS A 202 11.50 5.20 12.44
N MET A 203 10.55 5.50 11.56
CA MET A 203 10.79 6.12 10.25
C MET A 203 11.41 7.51 10.39
N LYS A 204 10.91 8.35 11.30
CA LYS A 204 11.44 9.71 11.52
C LYS A 204 12.89 9.69 11.99
N ASP A 205 13.21 8.84 12.95
CA ASP A 205 14.56 8.76 13.50
C ASP A 205 15.54 8.20 12.47
N PHE A 206 15.10 7.24 11.65
CA PHE A 206 15.87 6.77 10.49
C PHE A 206 16.21 7.89 9.51
N VAL A 207 15.22 8.70 9.10
CA VAL A 207 15.43 9.83 8.18
C VAL A 207 16.37 10.88 8.79
N ARG A 208 16.18 11.22 10.07
CA ARG A 208 17.05 12.18 10.78
C ARG A 208 18.50 11.69 10.88
N ARG A 209 18.70 10.40 11.11
CA ARG A 209 20.02 9.79 11.12
C ARG A 209 20.66 9.85 9.73
N LYS A 210 19.90 9.51 8.68
CA LYS A 210 20.42 9.54 7.30
C LYS A 210 20.79 10.93 6.81
N HIS A 211 20.05 11.95 7.21
CA HIS A 211 20.45 13.34 6.97
C HIS A 211 21.81 13.70 7.61
N LYS A 212 22.14 13.16 8.79
CA LYS A 212 23.42 13.43 9.45
C LYS A 212 24.58 12.63 8.85
N GLU A 213 24.34 11.37 8.49
CA GLU A 213 25.36 10.47 7.95
C GLU A 213 25.70 10.79 6.49
N GLU A 214 24.68 11.07 5.68
CA GLU A 214 24.78 11.17 4.23
C GLU A 214 23.85 12.31 3.73
N PRO A 215 24.19 13.58 4.00
CA PRO A 215 23.38 14.70 3.54
C PRO A 215 23.37 14.74 2.02
N ALA A 216 22.18 14.80 1.42
CA ALA A 216 22.03 14.92 -0.01
C ALA A 216 22.04 16.41 -0.43
N ASN A 217 22.86 16.73 -1.43
CA ASN A 217 22.81 18.00 -2.14
C ASN A 217 21.79 17.86 -3.28
N LEU A 218 20.51 18.13 -2.98
CA LEU A 218 19.38 18.10 -3.92
C LEU A 218 18.94 19.52 -4.29
#